data_AF-A0A9D4H076-F1
#
_entry.id   AF-A0A9D4H076-F1
#
_cell.length_a   1.000
_cell.length_b   1.000
_cell.length_c   1.000
_cell.angle_alpha   90.00
_cell.angle_beta   90.00
_cell.angle_gamma   90.00
#
_symmetry.space_group_name_H-M   'P 1'
#
loop_
_entity.id
_entity.type
_entity.pdbx_description
1 polymer ?
#
loop_
_entity_poly.entity_id
_entity_poly.type
_entity_poly.pdbx_seq_one_letter_code
_entity_poly.pdbx_strand_id
1 'polypeptide(L)'
;MACPGKDGSCPVLKEKRDVADSFDRKCSFDYDCPGVKKCCLKGRGNLCLTSTRKTCTRNGIIYKEGESVPPNGKCQTGCKCQAGEVNCLLIPCFPDERDIPLA
;
A
#
# COMPACT_ATOMS: atom_id res chain seq x y z
N MET A 1 -6.03 -14.57 11.94
CA MET A 1 -7.17 -13.67 11.66
C MET A 1 -6.60 -12.33 11.22
N ALA A 2 -6.78 -11.92 9.97
CA ALA A 2 -6.32 -10.62 9.48
C ALA A 2 -7.41 -9.57 9.77
N CYS A 3 -7.05 -8.46 10.41
CA CYS A 3 -7.97 -7.37 10.68
C CYS A 3 -8.43 -6.76 9.34
N PRO A 4 -9.75 -6.69 9.05
CA PRO A 4 -10.25 -6.03 7.85
C PRO A 4 -10.05 -4.52 8.01
N GLY A 5 -8.89 -4.03 7.56
CA GLY A 5 -8.67 -2.60 7.41
C GLY A 5 -9.65 -2.02 6.39
N LYS A 6 -10.04 -0.75 6.56
CA LYS A 6 -10.88 -0.09 5.57
C LYS A 6 -10.12 0.11 4.26
N ASP A 7 -10.89 0.13 3.17
CA ASP A 7 -10.41 0.42 1.82
C ASP A 7 -9.71 1.78 1.73
N GLY A 8 -8.68 1.86 0.86
CA GLY A 8 -7.84 3.03 0.69
C GLY A 8 -6.60 3.08 1.61
N SER A 9 -5.68 4.01 1.30
CA SER A 9 -4.44 4.24 2.05
C SER A 9 -4.48 5.50 2.91
N CYS A 10 -3.61 5.57 3.91
CA CYS A 10 -3.37 6.81 4.65
C CYS A 10 -2.86 7.88 3.67
N PRO A 11 -3.43 9.11 3.72
CA PRO A 11 -2.97 10.19 2.86
C PRO A 11 -1.50 10.48 3.17
N VAL A 12 -0.70 10.70 2.12
CA VAL A 12 0.65 11.24 2.29
C VAL A 12 0.49 12.67 2.78
N LEU A 13 0.72 12.88 4.07
CA LEU A 13 0.73 14.21 4.65
C LEU A 13 1.97 14.93 4.14
N LYS A 14 1.82 15.73 3.10
CA LYS A 14 2.82 16.75 2.75
C LYS A 14 2.81 17.73 3.91
N GLU A 15 3.88 17.72 4.69
CA GLU A 15 4.13 18.60 5.83
C GLU A 15 3.80 20.06 5.50
N LYS A 16 2.57 20.47 5.74
CA LYS A 16 2.22 21.87 5.94
C LYS A 16 1.96 21.98 7.43
N ARG A 17 2.91 22.65 8.09
CA ARG A 17 2.83 23.05 9.50
C ARG A 17 1.61 23.94 9.68
N ASP A 18 0.45 23.32 9.83
CA ASP A 18 -0.77 23.99 10.24
C ASP A 18 -1.37 23.20 11.40
N VAL A 19 -0.87 23.59 12.58
CA VAL A 19 -1.54 23.66 13.89
C VAL A 19 -1.99 22.36 14.59
N ALA A 20 -1.57 22.32 15.86
CA ALA A 20 -1.87 21.39 16.95
C ALA A 20 -1.10 20.05 16.97
N ASP A 21 0.12 20.15 17.51
CA ASP A 21 0.75 19.12 18.34
C ASP A 21 -0.26 18.67 19.42
N SER A 22 -0.97 17.59 19.16
CA SER A 22 -1.76 16.91 20.18
C SER A 22 -1.28 15.48 20.20
N PHE A 23 -0.65 15.10 21.30
CA PHE A 23 -0.37 13.73 21.74
C PHE A 23 -1.64 12.88 21.94
N ASP A 24 -2.76 13.28 21.32
CA ASP A 24 -4.07 12.68 21.46
C ASP A 24 -4.17 11.54 20.45
N ARG A 25 -3.84 10.32 20.90
CA ARG A 25 -4.13 9.10 20.14
C ARG A 25 -5.66 8.95 20.08
N LYS A 26 -6.27 9.46 19.01
CA LYS A 26 -7.72 9.40 18.82
C LYS A 26 -8.23 8.05 18.34
N CYS A 27 -7.33 7.19 17.87
CA CYS A 27 -7.68 5.87 17.36
C CYS A 27 -6.51 4.88 17.53
N SER A 28 -6.83 3.58 17.60
CA SER A 28 -5.83 2.50 17.55
C SER A 28 -5.87 1.71 16.25
N PHE A 29 -7.03 1.66 15.57
CA PHE A 29 -7.24 0.88 14.36
C PHE A 29 -8.19 1.60 13.40
N ASP A 30 -8.18 1.20 12.12
CA ASP A 30 -9.01 1.83 11.08
C ASP A 30 -10.52 1.83 11.36
N TYR A 31 -11.01 0.81 12.07
CA TYR A 31 -12.42 0.66 12.43
C TYR A 31 -12.87 1.56 13.58
N ASP A 32 -11.93 2.10 14.36
CA ASP A 32 -12.21 3.09 15.41
C ASP A 32 -12.69 4.42 14.80
N CYS A 33 -12.23 4.69 13.59
CA CYS A 33 -12.62 5.88 12.85
C CYS A 33 -14.02 5.73 12.23
N PRO A 34 -14.83 6.80 12.13
CA PRO A 34 -16.12 6.74 11.43
C PRO A 34 -15.95 6.85 9.90
N GLY A 35 -16.90 6.28 9.15
CA GLY A 35 -16.98 6.41 7.68
C GLY A 35 -15.78 5.81 6.94
N VAL A 36 -15.25 6.49 5.92
CA VAL A 36 -14.08 6.07 5.12
C VAL A 36 -12.73 6.48 5.74
N LYS A 37 -12.75 6.99 6.97
CA LYS A 37 -11.52 7.41 7.66
C LYS A 37 -10.78 6.20 8.20
N LYS A 38 -9.45 6.28 8.14
CA LYS A 38 -8.49 5.27 8.59
C LYS A 38 -7.63 5.83 9.72
N CYS A 39 -7.13 4.95 10.57
CA CYS A 39 -6.29 5.35 11.68
C CYS A 39 -4.85 5.43 11.21
N CYS A 40 -4.35 6.65 11.09
CA CYS A 40 -3.07 6.93 10.46
C CYS A 40 -2.13 7.61 11.46
N LEU A 41 -0.85 7.25 11.41
CA LEU A 41 0.18 7.90 12.21
C LEU A 41 0.42 9.32 11.67
N LYS A 42 0.22 10.33 12.52
CA LYS A 42 0.53 11.74 12.24
C LYS A 42 1.40 12.28 13.37
N GLY A 43 2.69 12.52 13.09
CA GLY A 43 3.64 12.96 14.11
C GLY A 43 3.81 11.90 15.21
N ARG A 44 3.55 12.28 16.47
CA ARG A 44 3.64 11.37 17.64
C ARG A 44 2.32 10.64 17.99
N GLY A 45 1.23 10.91 17.26
CA GLY A 45 -0.10 10.38 17.56
C GLY A 45 -0.73 9.65 16.38
N ASN A 46 -1.83 8.93 16.67
CA ASN A 46 -2.68 8.31 15.67
C ASN A 46 -3.95 9.14 15.51
N LEU A 47 -4.30 9.47 14.27
CA LEU A 47 -5.46 10.28 13.95
C LEU A 47 -6.30 9.62 12.87
N CYS A 48 -7.62 9.77 12.98
CA CYS A 48 -8.55 9.38 11.94
C CYS A 48 -8.46 10.33 10.74
N LEU A 49 -7.79 9.89 9.69
CA LEU A 49 -7.64 10.64 8.45
C LEU A 49 -8.54 10.08 7.37
N THR A 50 -9.08 10.95 6.52
CA THR A 50 -9.82 10.52 5.33
C THR A 50 -8.88 9.74 4.43
N SER A 51 -9.22 8.49 4.13
CA SER A 51 -8.40 7.67 3.27
C SER A 51 -8.41 8.21 1.84
N THR A 52 -7.24 8.25 1.22
CA THR A 52 -7.14 8.50 -0.22
C THR A 52 -7.29 7.18 -0.94
N ARG A 53 -8.38 7.04 -1.71
CA ARG A 53 -8.48 6.01 -2.74
C ARG A 53 -7.54 6.38 -3.87
N LYS A 54 -6.45 5.63 -3.99
CA LYS A 54 -5.53 5.76 -5.10
C LYS A 54 -5.76 4.63 -6.09
N THR A 55 -5.39 4.90 -7.33
CA THR A 55 -5.39 3.91 -8.40
C THR A 55 -3.97 3.76 -8.93
N CYS A 56 -3.58 2.55 -9.27
CA CYS A 56 -2.33 2.26 -9.95
C CYS A 56 -2.60 2.11 -11.44
N THR A 57 -1.65 2.48 -12.30
CA THR A 57 -1.76 2.22 -13.73
C THR A 57 -0.62 1.31 -14.17
N ARG A 58 -0.93 0.22 -14.88
CA ARG A 58 0.06 -0.68 -15.47
C ARG A 58 -0.34 -1.02 -16.89
N ASN A 59 0.54 -0.73 -17.85
CA ASN A 59 0.29 -0.95 -19.28
C ASN A 59 -1.05 -0.36 -19.77
N GLY A 60 -1.42 0.82 -19.25
CA GLY A 60 -2.69 1.50 -19.58
C GLY A 60 -3.93 1.00 -18.84
N ILE A 61 -3.84 -0.09 -18.07
CA ILE A 61 -4.94 -0.60 -17.24
C ILE A 61 -4.89 0.09 -15.88
N ILE A 62 -6.04 0.55 -15.40
CA ILE A 62 -6.21 1.19 -14.09
C ILE A 62 -6.66 0.13 -13.08
N TYR A 63 -5.93 0.03 -11.98
CA TYR A 63 -6.19 -0.88 -10.86
C TYR A 63 -6.55 -0.06 -9.62
N LYS A 64 -7.57 -0.50 -8.88
CA LYS A 64 -7.98 0.09 -7.60
C LYS A 64 -7.04 -0.35 -6.48
N GLU A 65 -7.04 0.41 -5.39
CA GLU A 65 -6.31 0.07 -4.18
C GLU A 65 -6.63 -1.37 -3.74
N GLY A 66 -5.59 -2.18 -3.50
CA GLY A 66 -5.71 -3.58 -3.11
C GLY A 66 -5.91 -4.58 -4.26
N GLU A 67 -6.14 -4.14 -5.50
CA GLU A 67 -6.28 -5.07 -6.63
C GLU A 67 -4.96 -5.75 -7.00
N SER A 68 -5.06 -7.03 -7.37
CA SER A 68 -3.94 -7.80 -7.92
C SER A 68 -3.60 -7.30 -9.32
N VAL A 69 -2.34 -6.98 -9.53
CA VAL A 69 -1.81 -6.50 -10.81
C VAL A 69 -1.04 -7.66 -11.46
N PRO A 70 -1.20 -7.92 -12.78
CA PRO A 70 -0.48 -8.97 -13.44
C PRO A 70 1.06 -8.73 -13.40
N PRO A 71 1.85 -9.77 -13.11
CA PRO A 71 3.30 -9.68 -13.17
C PRO A 71 3.77 -9.44 -14.61
N ASN A 72 4.80 -8.60 -14.77
CA ASN A 72 5.38 -8.22 -16.06
C ASN A 72 6.78 -8.83 -16.26
N GLY A 73 6.92 -10.09 -15.88
CA GLY A 73 8.19 -10.82 -15.96
C GLY A 73 8.18 -12.11 -15.15
N LYS A 74 9.11 -13.02 -15.43
CA LYS A 74 9.20 -14.36 -14.81
C LYS A 74 9.49 -14.32 -13.30
N CYS A 75 10.02 -13.21 -12.81
CA CYS A 75 10.47 -13.07 -11.43
C CYS A 75 9.52 -12.24 -10.57
N GLN A 76 8.42 -11.77 -11.16
CA GLN A 76 7.33 -11.17 -10.40
C GLN A 76 6.30 -12.29 -10.12
N THR A 77 6.22 -12.75 -8.88
CA THR A 77 5.32 -13.86 -8.51
C THR A 77 3.94 -13.38 -8.09
N GLY A 78 3.80 -12.09 -7.78
CA GLY A 78 2.52 -11.45 -7.53
C GLY A 78 2.69 -9.95 -7.36
N CYS A 79 1.75 -9.15 -7.87
CA CYS A 79 1.74 -7.71 -7.66
C CYS A 79 0.40 -7.26 -7.11
N LYS A 80 0.42 -6.19 -6.33
CA LYS A 80 -0.78 -5.53 -5.79
C LYS A 80 -0.68 -4.02 -5.98
N CYS A 81 -1.81 -3.37 -6.23
CA CYS A 81 -1.89 -1.93 -6.15
C CYS A 81 -1.90 -1.53 -4.67
N GLN A 82 -0.87 -0.81 -4.22
CA GLN A 82 -0.77 -0.31 -2.85
C GLN A 82 -0.30 1.15 -2.85
N ALA A 83 -1.09 2.04 -2.24
CA ALA A 83 -0.81 3.47 -2.09
C ALA A 83 -0.57 4.22 -3.42
N GLY A 84 -1.20 3.74 -4.50
CA GLY A 84 -1.06 4.29 -5.86
C GLY A 84 0.15 3.76 -6.64
N GLU A 85 0.86 2.78 -6.09
CA GLU A 85 2.01 2.15 -6.74
C GLU A 85 1.82 0.63 -6.86
N VAL A 86 2.28 0.05 -7.98
CA VAL A 86 2.25 -1.39 -8.20
C VAL A 86 3.41 -2.03 -7.44
N ASN A 87 3.08 -2.64 -6.30
CA ASN A 87 4.02 -3.35 -5.45
C ASN A 87 4.07 -4.83 -5.85
N CYS A 88 5.18 -5.26 -6.44
CA CYS A 88 5.41 -6.64 -6.88
C CYS A 88 6.36 -7.37 -5.94
N LEU A 89 6.08 -8.64 -5.64
CA LEU A 89 7.03 -9.56 -5.04
C LEU A 89 8.04 -9.98 -6.11
N LEU A 90 9.31 -9.66 -5.88
CA LEU A 90 10.42 -10.05 -6.73
C LEU A 90 11.16 -11.24 -6.11
N ILE A 91 11.26 -12.33 -6.86
CA ILE A 91 12.15 -13.46 -6.55
C ILE A 91 13.43 -13.34 -7.39
N PRO A 92 14.55 -13.98 -7.00
CA PRO A 92 15.72 -14.06 -7.86
C PRO A 92 15.32 -14.58 -9.24
N CYS A 93 15.53 -13.74 -10.25
CA CYS A 93 15.49 -14.15 -11.63
C CYS A 93 16.67 -15.08 -11.84
N PHE A 94 16.45 -16.38 -11.97
CA PHE A 94 17.44 -17.26 -12.57
C PHE A 94 17.21 -17.21 -14.08
N PRO A 95 18.01 -16.44 -14.84
CA PRO A 95 18.00 -16.59 -16.29
C PRO A 95 18.57 -17.98 -16.61
N ASP A 96 17.71 -18.88 -17.09
CA ASP A 96 18.05 -20.17 -17.70
C ASP A 96 18.73 -21.23 -16.79
N GLU A 97 17.97 -22.26 -16.42
CA GLU A 97 18.48 -23.59 -16.03
C GLU A 97 19.03 -24.41 -17.23
N ARG A 98 19.42 -23.78 -18.35
CA ARG A 98 19.93 -24.48 -19.54
C ARG A 98 21.36 -24.13 -19.97
N ASP A 99 22.17 -23.59 -19.06
CA ASP A 99 23.60 -23.37 -19.33
C ASP A 99 24.50 -23.85 -18.18
N ILE A 100 24.14 -24.97 -17.54
CA ILE A 100 25.10 -25.75 -16.74
C ILE A 100 25.61 -26.87 -17.66
N PRO A 101 26.78 -26.73 -18.31
CA PRO A 101 27.47 -27.90 -18.86
C PRO A 101 27.76 -28.85 -17.69
N LEU A 102 27.20 -30.06 -17.77
CA LEU A 102 27.52 -31.15 -16.87
C LEU A 102 29.03 -31.39 -16.99
N ALA A 103 29.79 -31.08 -15.94
CA ALA A 103 31.20 -31.41 -15.81
C ALA A 103 31.38 -32.87 -15.39
#